data_AF-Q7N1Q4-F1
#
_entry.id   AF-Q7N1Q4-F1
#
_cell.length_a   1.000
_cell.length_b   1.000
_cell.length_c   1.000
_cell.angle_alpha   90.00
_cell.angle_beta   90.00
_cell.angle_gamma   90.00
#
_symmetry.space_group_name_H-M   'P 1'
#
loop_
_entity.id
_entity.type
_entity.pdbx_description
1 polymer ?
#
loop_
_entity_poly.entity_id
_entity_poly.type
_entity_poly.pdbx_seq_one_letter_code
_entity_poly.pdbx_strand_id
1 'polypeptide(L)'
;MDYFRNARKVLGVTAKEINAATGKQMASHWFSDSQWQLPNEVDYQKLRILFARIAREKHQNGELNRPYHELVESHLTLSRQYEELSLEYGLLRRPFSVTVDVPYTDVWSFPPVQYYPGKHPCEKPADLMAHIIRSSSREGDLVADFFMGSGSTLKAALKLNRRVLGVELEEEYFNQTKREIGVMI
;
A
#
# COMPACT_ATOMS: atom_id res chain seq x y z
N MET A 1 21.09 -0.50 7.43
CA MET A 1 21.71 -0.42 6.09
C MET A 1 23.09 0.22 6.15
N ASP A 2 23.22 1.39 6.78
CA ASP A 2 24.47 2.16 6.81
C ASP A 2 25.66 1.40 7.42
N TYR A 3 25.40 0.54 8.41
CA TYR A 3 26.42 -0.27 9.06
C TYR A 3 27.27 -1.09 8.07
N PHE A 4 26.63 -1.89 7.20
CA PHE A 4 27.35 -2.71 6.21
C PHE A 4 27.99 -1.85 5.12
N ARG A 5 27.25 -0.88 4.58
CA ARG A 5 27.73 0.01 3.52
C ARG A 5 28.97 0.79 3.95
N ASN A 6 28.94 1.39 5.14
CA ASN A 6 30.03 2.19 5.67
C ASN A 6 31.25 1.30 5.91
N ALA A 7 31.07 0.12 6.52
CA ALA A 7 32.16 -0.84 6.69
C ALA A 7 32.85 -1.16 5.35
N ARG A 8 32.07 -1.42 4.29
CA ARG A 8 32.61 -1.72 2.95
C ARG A 8 33.34 -0.52 2.34
N LYS A 9 32.81 0.68 2.52
CA LYS A 9 33.39 1.94 2.01
C LYS A 9 34.71 2.28 2.72
N VAL A 10 34.75 2.15 4.04
CA VAL A 10 35.93 2.45 4.88
C VAL A 10 37.09 1.55 4.52
N LEU A 11 36.86 0.23 4.48
CA LEU A 11 37.90 -0.75 4.18
C LEU A 11 38.10 -0.98 2.67
N GLY A 12 37.31 -0.34 1.80
CA GLY A 12 37.39 -0.47 0.34
C GLY A 12 37.25 -1.91 -0.15
N VAL A 13 36.39 -2.72 0.49
CA VAL A 13 36.23 -4.15 0.16
C VAL A 13 35.47 -4.31 -1.16
N THR A 14 36.04 -5.07 -2.09
CA THR A 14 35.47 -5.30 -3.41
C THR A 14 34.40 -6.39 -3.38
N ALA A 15 33.46 -6.34 -4.34
CA ALA A 15 32.46 -7.39 -4.50
C ALA A 15 33.11 -8.76 -4.81
N LYS A 16 34.26 -8.77 -5.51
CA LYS A 16 35.01 -9.99 -5.82
C LYS A 16 35.51 -10.68 -4.54
N GLU A 17 36.03 -9.91 -3.59
CA GLU A 17 36.51 -10.45 -2.30
C GLU A 17 35.34 -10.98 -1.44
N ILE A 18 34.22 -10.26 -1.41
CA ILE A 18 33.00 -10.70 -0.71
C ILE A 18 32.48 -12.01 -1.30
N ASN A 19 32.41 -12.09 -2.63
CA ASN A 19 31.92 -13.28 -3.32
C ASN A 19 32.86 -14.47 -3.10
N ALA A 20 34.18 -14.24 -3.14
CA ALA A 20 35.18 -15.27 -2.86
C ALA A 20 35.11 -15.79 -1.41
N ALA A 21 34.88 -14.91 -0.42
CA ALA A 21 34.80 -15.29 0.98
C ALA A 21 33.50 -16.02 1.33
N THR A 22 32.37 -15.58 0.75
CA THR A 22 31.04 -16.12 1.07
C THR A 22 30.63 -17.29 0.17
N GLY A 23 31.20 -17.38 -1.04
CA GLY A 23 30.79 -18.30 -2.10
C GLY A 23 29.49 -17.87 -2.80
N LYS A 24 29.02 -16.63 -2.58
CA LYS A 24 27.72 -16.14 -3.05
C LYS A 24 27.88 -14.79 -3.75
N GLN A 25 27.06 -14.54 -4.78
CA GLN A 25 27.02 -13.25 -5.48
C GLN A 25 26.02 -12.28 -4.81
N MET A 26 26.18 -12.04 -3.50
CA MET A 26 25.22 -11.28 -2.69
C MET A 26 25.74 -9.91 -2.23
N ALA A 27 26.89 -9.47 -2.75
CA ALA A 27 27.49 -8.19 -2.38
C ALA A 27 26.57 -6.97 -2.62
N SER A 28 25.68 -7.01 -3.61
CA SER A 28 24.67 -5.96 -3.84
C SER A 28 23.61 -5.96 -2.74
N HIS A 29 23.00 -7.10 -2.46
CA HIS A 29 21.94 -7.26 -1.46
C HIS A 29 22.40 -6.96 -0.03
N TRP A 30 23.68 -7.14 0.29
CA TRP A 30 24.15 -6.87 1.66
C TRP A 30 24.69 -5.45 1.86
N PHE A 31 25.14 -4.79 0.78
CA PHE A 31 25.89 -3.53 0.87
C PHE A 31 25.31 -2.38 0.03
N SER A 32 24.15 -2.54 -0.61
CA SER A 32 23.45 -1.50 -1.38
C SER A 32 22.01 -1.27 -0.91
N ASP A 33 21.35 -0.21 -1.39
CA ASP A 33 19.93 0.07 -1.06
C ASP A 33 18.96 -0.83 -1.81
N SER A 34 19.37 -1.35 -2.97
CA SER A 34 18.48 -2.14 -3.81
C SER A 34 18.37 -3.57 -3.27
N GLN A 35 17.15 -4.01 -2.99
CA GLN A 35 16.83 -5.37 -2.57
C GLN A 35 17.68 -5.81 -1.36
N TRP A 36 17.90 -4.90 -0.42
CA TRP A 36 18.76 -5.18 0.72
C TRP A 36 18.19 -6.32 1.57
N GLN A 37 19.06 -7.22 2.02
CA GLN A 37 18.72 -8.30 2.94
C GLN A 37 19.81 -8.44 4.00
N LEU A 38 19.42 -8.77 5.23
CA LEU A 38 20.40 -9.13 6.25
C LEU A 38 21.04 -10.49 5.88
N PRO A 39 22.38 -10.62 5.86
CA PRO A 39 23.02 -11.92 5.69
C PRO A 39 22.54 -12.90 6.78
N ASN A 40 22.48 -14.19 6.48
CA ASN A 40 22.34 -15.20 7.55
C ASN A 40 23.60 -15.22 8.43
N GLU A 41 23.50 -15.86 9.60
CA GLU A 41 24.60 -15.89 10.57
C GLU A 41 25.91 -16.43 9.99
N VAL A 42 25.85 -17.51 9.21
CA VAL A 42 27.03 -18.15 8.61
C VAL A 42 27.74 -17.19 7.66
N ASP A 43 27.00 -16.53 6.77
CA ASP A 43 27.57 -15.56 5.84
C ASP A 43 28.08 -14.32 6.57
N TYR A 44 27.40 -13.87 7.62
CA TYR A 44 27.87 -12.77 8.45
C TYR A 44 29.21 -13.08 9.12
N GLN A 45 29.40 -14.28 9.67
CA GLN A 45 30.70 -14.67 10.26
C GLN A 45 31.82 -14.70 9.21
N LYS A 46 31.55 -15.20 8.00
CA LYS A 46 32.52 -15.16 6.89
C LYS A 46 32.89 -13.73 6.52
N LEU A 47 31.90 -12.81 6.49
CA LEU A 47 32.14 -11.39 6.25
C LEU A 47 32.98 -10.77 7.37
N ARG A 48 32.71 -11.08 8.65
CA ARG A 48 33.53 -10.60 9.78
C ARG A 48 34.99 -11.03 9.66
N ILE A 49 35.24 -12.29 9.32
CA ILE A 49 36.60 -12.81 9.13
C ILE A 49 37.31 -12.08 7.99
N LEU A 50 36.62 -11.89 6.84
CA LEU A 50 37.15 -11.16 5.69
C LEU A 50 37.50 -9.71 6.06
N PHE A 51 36.57 -8.99 6.70
CA PHE A 51 36.74 -7.59 7.04
C PHE A 51 37.84 -7.41 8.11
N ALA A 52 37.94 -8.30 9.09
CA ALA A 52 39.01 -8.29 10.08
C ALA A 52 40.39 -8.60 9.47
N ARG A 53 40.46 -9.46 8.45
CA ARG A 53 41.70 -9.71 7.71
C ARG A 53 42.15 -8.44 6.97
N ILE A 54 41.26 -7.84 6.18
CA ILE A 54 41.56 -6.64 5.38
C ILE A 54 41.91 -5.44 6.27
N ALA A 55 41.20 -5.26 7.39
CA ALA A 55 41.51 -4.21 8.36
C ALA A 55 42.93 -4.33 8.92
N ARG A 56 43.37 -5.56 9.26
CA ARG A 56 44.74 -5.82 9.73
C ARG A 56 45.78 -5.52 8.65
N GLU A 57 45.54 -5.96 7.41
CA GLU A 57 46.43 -5.68 6.26
C GLU A 57 46.56 -4.18 5.98
N LYS A 58 45.50 -3.41 6.21
CA LYS A 58 45.47 -1.95 6.00
C LYS A 58 45.86 -1.13 7.23
N HIS A 59 46.20 -1.77 8.35
CA HIS A 59 46.43 -1.11 9.64
C HIS A 59 45.28 -0.17 10.05
N GLN A 60 44.04 -0.57 9.74
CA GLN A 60 42.81 0.14 10.06
C GLN A 60 42.03 -0.59 11.17
N ASN A 61 41.07 0.12 11.78
CA ASN A 61 40.18 -0.48 12.77
C ASN A 61 39.29 -1.56 12.13
N GLY A 62 38.99 -2.61 12.90
CA GLY A 62 38.08 -3.66 12.48
C GLY A 62 36.65 -3.14 12.31
N GLU A 63 36.00 -3.55 11.24
CA GLU A 63 34.59 -3.27 10.95
C GLU A 63 33.74 -4.53 11.13
N LEU A 64 32.41 -4.37 11.18
CA LEU A 64 31.45 -5.47 11.39
C LEU A 64 31.57 -6.17 12.76
N ASN A 65 31.73 -5.41 13.84
CA ASN A 65 31.99 -5.95 15.18
C ASN A 65 30.74 -6.36 15.98
N ARG A 66 29.55 -5.88 15.60
CA ARG A 66 28.30 -6.18 16.31
C ARG A 66 27.98 -7.68 16.28
N PRO A 67 27.49 -8.26 17.39
CA PRO A 67 27.05 -9.64 17.40
C PRO A 67 25.82 -9.83 16.51
N TYR A 68 25.64 -11.05 15.97
CA TYR A 68 24.59 -11.30 14.99
C TYR A 68 23.18 -11.10 15.55
N HIS A 69 22.93 -11.52 16.80
CA HIS A 69 21.61 -11.40 17.44
C HIS A 69 21.12 -9.94 17.53
N GLU A 70 22.00 -8.99 17.83
CA GLU A 70 21.66 -7.56 17.84
C GLU A 70 21.24 -7.06 16.45
N LEU A 71 21.88 -7.56 15.39
CA LEU A 71 21.53 -7.18 14.01
C LEU A 71 20.15 -7.72 13.62
N VAL A 72 19.84 -8.95 14.03
CA VAL A 72 18.52 -9.56 13.81
C VAL A 72 17.44 -8.78 14.56
N GLU A 73 17.65 -8.46 15.83
CA GLU A 73 16.71 -7.69 16.64
C GLU A 73 16.45 -6.29 16.04
N SER A 74 17.53 -5.60 15.64
CA SER A 74 17.45 -4.30 14.97
C SER A 74 16.66 -4.40 13.66
N HIS A 75 16.91 -5.44 12.87
CA HIS A 75 16.23 -5.69 11.60
C HIS A 75 14.74 -5.95 11.81
N LEU A 76 14.38 -6.85 12.73
CA LEU A 76 12.98 -7.17 13.04
C LEU A 76 12.22 -5.93 13.50
N THR A 77 12.82 -5.13 14.38
CA THR A 77 12.22 -3.88 14.86
C THR A 77 11.96 -2.91 13.71
N LEU A 78 12.96 -2.70 12.84
CA LEU A 78 12.83 -1.78 11.72
C LEU A 78 11.83 -2.27 10.66
N SER A 79 11.82 -3.58 10.36
CA SER A 79 10.83 -4.20 9.47
C SER A 79 9.41 -3.98 9.98
N ARG A 80 9.18 -4.21 11.27
CA ARG A 80 7.88 -3.96 11.89
C ARG A 80 7.46 -2.50 11.81
N GLN A 81 8.35 -1.57 12.15
CA GLN A 81 8.07 -0.13 12.05
C GLN A 81 7.75 0.27 10.60
N TYR A 82 8.48 -0.28 9.63
CA TYR A 82 8.22 -0.04 8.22
C TYR A 82 6.84 -0.58 7.79
N GLU A 83 6.48 -1.80 8.22
CA GLU A 83 5.17 -2.39 7.93
C GLU A 83 4.03 -1.56 8.53
N GLU A 84 4.14 -1.18 9.80
CA GLU A 84 3.17 -0.31 10.49
C GLU A 84 3.01 1.02 9.75
N LEU A 85 4.12 1.67 9.40
CA LEU A 85 4.12 2.95 8.67
C LEU A 85 3.56 2.80 7.25
N SER A 86 3.87 1.69 6.56
CA SER A 86 3.36 1.40 5.22
C SER A 86 1.84 1.22 5.23
N LEU A 87 1.31 0.53 6.24
CA LEU A 87 -0.13 0.42 6.47
C LEU A 87 -0.77 1.77 6.75
N GLU A 88 -0.17 2.59 7.61
CA GLU A 88 -0.65 3.93 7.93
C GLU A 88 -0.71 4.82 6.68
N TYR A 89 0.38 4.89 5.91
CA TYR A 89 0.38 5.64 4.63
C TYR A 89 -0.61 5.07 3.62
N GLY A 90 -0.76 3.75 3.59
CA GLY A 90 -1.78 3.08 2.80
C GLY A 90 -3.18 3.58 3.17
N LEU A 91 -3.48 3.67 4.47
CA LEU A 91 -4.77 4.15 4.96
C LEU A 91 -5.01 5.63 4.65
N LEU A 92 -4.00 6.48 4.82
CA LEU A 92 -4.06 7.93 4.58
C LEU A 92 -4.23 8.30 3.10
N ARG A 93 -3.77 7.46 2.18
CA ARG A 93 -3.96 7.70 0.75
C ARG A 93 -5.43 7.63 0.40
N ARG A 94 -5.95 8.72 -0.17
CA ARG A 94 -7.28 8.72 -0.79
C ARG A 94 -7.33 7.57 -1.81
N PRO A 95 -8.34 6.69 -1.74
CA PRO A 95 -8.51 5.66 -2.76
C PRO A 95 -8.80 6.37 -4.08
N PHE A 96 -7.84 6.28 -5.00
CA PHE A 96 -8.03 6.53 -6.41
C PHE A 96 -7.24 5.46 -7.16
N SER A 97 -7.90 4.32 -7.40
CA SER A 97 -7.25 3.17 -8.01
C SER A 97 -7.52 3.20 -9.50
N VAL A 98 -6.49 3.46 -10.30
CA VAL A 98 -6.54 3.27 -11.74
C VAL A 98 -6.50 1.78 -12.01
N THR A 99 -7.54 1.26 -12.65
CA THR A 99 -7.65 -0.15 -13.03
C THR A 99 -8.04 -0.24 -14.51
N VAL A 100 -8.04 -1.44 -15.09
CA VAL A 100 -8.56 -1.62 -16.47
C VAL A 100 -10.03 -1.19 -16.54
N ASP A 101 -10.80 -1.41 -15.48
CA ASP A 101 -12.21 -1.02 -15.35
C ASP A 101 -12.42 0.44 -14.94
N VAL A 102 -11.36 1.11 -14.48
CA VAL A 102 -11.32 2.53 -14.06
C VAL A 102 -10.12 3.21 -14.72
N PRO A 103 -10.21 3.53 -16.02
CA PRO A 103 -9.12 4.15 -16.75
C PRO A 103 -8.83 5.57 -16.22
N TYR A 104 -7.58 6.01 -16.33
CA TYR A 104 -7.17 7.38 -16.01
C TYR A 104 -7.64 8.33 -17.12
N THR A 105 -8.93 8.68 -17.10
CA THR A 105 -9.55 9.64 -18.03
C THR A 105 -10.57 10.50 -17.28
N ASP A 106 -10.73 11.72 -17.75
CA ASP A 106 -11.70 12.72 -17.30
C ASP A 106 -13.02 12.69 -18.12
N VAL A 107 -13.09 11.88 -19.17
CA VAL A 107 -14.30 11.71 -20.00
C VAL A 107 -14.89 10.32 -19.78
N TRP A 108 -16.08 10.26 -19.20
CA TRP A 108 -16.80 9.01 -18.96
C TRP A 108 -18.10 8.93 -19.76
N SER A 109 -18.31 7.81 -20.44
CA SER A 109 -19.49 7.57 -21.28
C SER A 109 -20.40 6.54 -20.63
N PHE A 110 -21.58 6.97 -20.17
CA PHE A 110 -22.62 6.09 -19.62
C PHE A 110 -23.98 6.41 -20.27
N PRO A 111 -24.80 5.40 -20.57
CA PRO A 111 -26.14 5.63 -21.10
C PRO A 111 -27.02 6.32 -20.05
N PRO A 112 -27.91 7.25 -20.45
CA PRO A 112 -28.87 7.84 -19.54
C PRO A 112 -29.89 6.80 -19.09
N VAL A 113 -30.50 7.05 -17.93
CA VAL A 113 -31.58 6.18 -17.41
C VAL A 113 -32.79 6.29 -18.33
N GLN A 114 -33.30 5.16 -18.82
CA GLN A 114 -34.50 5.12 -19.65
C GLN A 114 -35.74 5.54 -18.84
N TYR A 115 -36.82 5.93 -19.52
CA TYR A 115 -38.06 6.30 -18.84
C TYR A 115 -38.81 5.07 -18.31
N TYR A 116 -39.45 5.21 -17.15
CA TYR A 116 -40.40 4.24 -16.60
C TYR A 116 -41.42 4.96 -15.69
N PRO A 117 -42.61 4.38 -15.44
CA PRO A 117 -43.61 4.99 -14.57
C PRO A 117 -43.09 5.18 -13.13
N GLY A 118 -43.24 6.39 -12.56
CA GLY A 118 -42.73 6.70 -11.21
C GLY A 118 -41.23 6.99 -11.15
N LYS A 119 -40.60 7.27 -12.30
CA LYS A 119 -39.20 7.66 -12.39
C LYS A 119 -38.96 9.06 -11.80
N HIS A 120 -37.90 9.19 -11.00
CA HIS A 120 -37.43 10.48 -10.54
C HIS A 120 -36.88 11.32 -11.71
N PRO A 121 -37.25 12.61 -11.85
CA PRO A 121 -36.88 13.44 -13.01
C PRO A 121 -35.38 13.48 -13.31
N CYS A 122 -34.56 13.50 -12.25
CA CYS A 122 -33.10 13.63 -12.34
C CYS A 122 -32.35 12.37 -11.87
N GLU A 123 -32.90 11.17 -12.14
CA GLU A 123 -32.23 9.92 -11.78
C GLU A 123 -30.88 9.74 -12.48
N LYS A 124 -29.82 9.50 -11.68
CA LYS A 124 -28.46 9.24 -12.17
C LYS A 124 -28.29 7.75 -12.52
N PRO A 125 -27.57 7.41 -13.62
CA PRO A 125 -27.30 6.02 -13.99
C PRO A 125 -26.57 5.24 -12.89
N ALA A 126 -27.04 4.02 -12.60
CA ALA A 126 -26.46 3.18 -11.56
C ALA A 126 -25.00 2.82 -11.84
N ASP A 127 -24.65 2.55 -13.10
CA ASP A 127 -23.27 2.19 -13.49
C ASP A 127 -22.30 3.35 -13.28
N LEU A 128 -22.73 4.58 -13.55
CA LEU A 128 -21.94 5.78 -13.26
C LEU A 128 -21.70 5.92 -11.76
N MET A 129 -22.74 5.73 -10.93
CA MET A 129 -22.59 5.81 -9.48
C MET A 129 -21.68 4.71 -8.94
N ALA A 130 -21.82 3.48 -9.43
CA ALA A 130 -20.95 2.37 -9.06
C ALA A 130 -19.49 2.62 -9.47
N HIS A 131 -19.27 3.21 -10.65
CA HIS A 131 -17.94 3.62 -11.10
C HIS A 131 -17.34 4.65 -10.14
N ILE A 132 -18.04 5.76 -9.85
CA ILE A 132 -17.57 6.79 -8.91
C ILE A 132 -17.20 6.19 -7.56
N ILE A 133 -18.09 5.38 -6.98
CA ILE A 133 -17.89 4.80 -5.64
C ILE A 133 -16.70 3.85 -5.63
N ARG A 134 -16.58 2.97 -6.63
CA ARG A 134 -15.45 2.04 -6.73
C ARG A 134 -14.12 2.77 -6.88
N SER A 135 -14.12 3.87 -7.64
CA SER A 135 -12.92 4.67 -7.88
C SER A 135 -12.49 5.51 -6.68
N SER A 136 -13.42 5.88 -5.80
CA SER A 136 -13.22 6.89 -4.74
C SER A 136 -13.42 6.41 -3.30
N SER A 137 -13.68 5.13 -3.09
CA SER A 137 -13.90 4.54 -1.76
C SER A 137 -13.41 3.09 -1.67
N ARG A 138 -13.21 2.60 -0.45
CA ARG A 138 -12.94 1.19 -0.14
C ARG A 138 -14.21 0.50 0.35
N GLU A 139 -14.20 -0.84 0.36
CA GLU A 139 -15.26 -1.59 1.03
C GLU A 139 -15.32 -1.21 2.52
N GLY A 140 -16.52 -1.13 3.08
CA GLY A 140 -16.78 -0.70 4.46
C GLY A 140 -16.77 0.82 4.70
N ASP A 141 -16.27 1.62 3.75
CA ASP A 141 -16.32 3.08 3.84
C ASP A 141 -17.78 3.57 3.87
N LEU A 142 -17.98 4.76 4.45
CA LEU A 142 -19.27 5.44 4.46
C LEU A 142 -19.42 6.32 3.21
N VAL A 143 -20.48 6.09 2.44
CA VAL A 143 -20.91 6.95 1.34
C VAL A 143 -22.11 7.77 1.81
N ALA A 144 -21.96 9.09 1.85
CA ALA A 144 -23.02 10.01 2.21
C ALA A 144 -23.54 10.74 0.96
N ASP A 145 -24.86 10.77 0.77
CA ASP A 145 -25.52 11.58 -0.24
C ASP A 145 -26.60 12.45 0.41
N PHE A 146 -26.38 13.76 0.41
CA PHE A 146 -27.30 14.73 1.04
C PHE A 146 -28.43 15.20 0.12
N PHE A 147 -28.43 14.73 -1.13
CA PHE A 147 -29.44 15.01 -2.15
C PHE A 147 -29.78 13.71 -2.87
N MET A 148 -30.14 12.68 -2.10
CA MET A 148 -30.14 11.31 -2.61
C MET A 148 -31.19 11.08 -3.71
N GLY A 149 -32.28 11.84 -3.77
CA GLY A 149 -33.33 11.72 -4.78
C GLY A 149 -33.86 10.30 -4.87
N SER A 150 -33.71 9.67 -6.04
CA SER A 150 -34.07 8.25 -6.25
C SER A 150 -33.13 7.24 -5.59
N GLY A 151 -32.14 7.69 -4.81
CA GLY A 151 -31.24 6.84 -4.04
C GLY A 151 -30.24 6.05 -4.88
N SER A 152 -29.99 6.44 -6.14
CA SER A 152 -29.07 5.70 -7.03
C SER A 152 -27.67 5.56 -6.44
N THR A 153 -27.18 6.61 -5.75
CA THR A 153 -25.92 6.59 -4.99
C THR A 153 -25.91 5.52 -3.90
N LEU A 154 -26.95 5.48 -3.06
CA LEU A 154 -27.02 4.58 -1.91
C LEU A 154 -27.19 3.13 -2.36
N LYS A 155 -28.05 2.89 -3.36
CA LYS A 155 -28.23 1.58 -4.00
C LYS A 155 -26.92 1.04 -4.56
N ALA A 156 -26.14 1.88 -5.24
CA ALA A 156 -24.84 1.50 -5.78
C ALA A 156 -23.82 1.24 -4.65
N ALA A 157 -23.78 2.08 -3.61
CA ALA A 157 -22.91 1.92 -2.46
C ALA A 157 -23.17 0.60 -1.71
N LEU A 158 -24.43 0.28 -1.44
CA LEU A 158 -24.83 -0.98 -0.78
C LEU A 158 -24.41 -2.20 -1.60
N LYS A 159 -24.63 -2.19 -2.92
CA LYS A 159 -24.19 -3.27 -3.82
C LYS A 159 -22.67 -3.46 -3.83
N LEU A 160 -21.93 -2.42 -3.50
CA LEU A 160 -20.47 -2.42 -3.42
C LEU A 160 -19.98 -2.62 -1.98
N ASN A 161 -20.80 -3.07 -1.03
CA ASN A 161 -20.38 -3.28 0.37
C ASN A 161 -19.87 -2.00 1.07
N ARG A 162 -20.44 -0.84 0.75
CA ARG A 162 -20.22 0.41 1.50
C ARG A 162 -21.36 0.64 2.48
N ARG A 163 -21.06 1.32 3.58
CA ARG A 163 -22.08 1.89 4.48
C ARG A 163 -22.68 3.12 3.81
N VAL A 164 -23.91 3.44 4.13
CA VAL A 164 -24.65 4.54 3.48
C VAL A 164 -25.23 5.51 4.49
N LEU A 165 -25.30 6.78 4.11
CA LEU A 165 -26.07 7.82 4.79
C LEU A 165 -26.78 8.65 3.73
N GLY A 166 -28.10 8.73 3.83
CA GLY A 166 -28.94 9.41 2.85
C GLY A 166 -29.75 10.54 3.47
N VAL A 167 -29.76 11.70 2.82
CA VAL A 167 -30.70 12.78 3.15
C VAL A 167 -31.49 13.15 1.88
N GLU A 168 -32.81 13.26 2.05
CA GLU A 168 -33.75 13.73 1.05
C GLU A 168 -34.77 14.62 1.75
N LEU A 169 -35.13 15.73 1.11
CA LEU A 169 -36.09 16.69 1.63
C LEU A 169 -37.52 16.24 1.33
N GLU A 170 -37.76 15.72 0.13
CA GLU A 170 -39.08 15.28 -0.32
C GLU A 170 -39.43 13.92 0.27
N GLU A 171 -40.41 13.91 1.18
CA GLU A 171 -40.79 12.72 1.94
C GLU A 171 -41.22 11.55 1.05
N GLU A 172 -41.86 11.82 -0.09
CA GLU A 172 -42.26 10.78 -1.06
C GLU A 172 -41.04 10.03 -1.61
N TYR A 173 -40.02 10.75 -2.09
CA TYR A 173 -38.79 10.16 -2.63
C TYR A 173 -37.97 9.49 -1.53
N PHE A 174 -37.93 10.07 -0.33
CA PHE A 174 -37.29 9.45 0.83
C PHE A 174 -37.91 8.08 1.12
N ASN A 175 -39.24 8.02 1.25
CA ASN A 175 -39.97 6.80 1.59
C ASN A 175 -39.94 5.77 0.44
N GLN A 176 -39.91 6.20 -0.81
CA GLN A 176 -39.68 5.33 -1.95
C GLN A 176 -38.30 4.66 -1.85
N THR A 177 -37.23 5.46 -1.76
CA THR A 177 -35.85 4.96 -1.67
C THR A 177 -35.67 4.02 -0.48
N LYS A 178 -36.19 4.41 0.70
CA LYS A 178 -36.12 3.60 1.93
C LYS A 178 -36.76 2.22 1.76
N ARG A 179 -37.92 2.15 1.10
CA ARG A 179 -38.59 0.87 0.80
C ARG A 179 -37.79 0.01 -0.16
N GLU A 180 -37.17 0.61 -1.17
CA GLU A 180 -36.40 -0.10 -2.19
C GLU A 180 -35.09 -0.67 -1.67
N ILE A 181 -34.41 0.01 -0.74
CA ILE A 181 -33.13 -0.47 -0.18
C ILE A 181 -33.30 -1.43 1.00
N GLY A 182 -34.43 -1.39 1.71
CA GLY A 182 -34.76 -2.34 2.77
C GLY A 182 -33.84 -2.32 4.01
N VAL A 183 -33.03 -1.28 4.17
CA VAL A 183 -32.08 -1.10 5.29
C VAL A 183 -32.30 0.22 6.01
N MET A 184 -31.81 0.34 7.24
CA MET A 184 -31.73 1.64 7.91
C MET A 184 -30.70 2.53 7.19
N ILE A 185 -31.10 3.77 6.91
CA ILE A 185 -30.34 4.84 6.26
C ILE A 185 -30.34 6.07 7.15
#